data_AF-D6TGM6-F1
#
_entry.id   AF-D6TGM6-F1
#
_cell.length_a   1.000
_cell.length_b   1.000
_cell.length_c   1.000
_cell.angle_alpha   90.00
_cell.angle_beta   90.00
_cell.angle_gamma   90.00
#
_symmetry.space_group_name_H-M   'P 1'
#
loop_
_entity.id
_entity.type
_entity.pdbx_description
1 polymer ?
#
loop_
_entity_poly.entity_id
_entity_poly.type
_entity_poly.pdbx_seq_one_letter_code
_entity_poly.pdbx_strand_id
1 'polypeptide(L)'
;MSKVQLTRSEPVIAPAAQSTAPALSSRERLGVGLALVALYIIWGSTYLGMRIAIESFPPFLMAGIRFICAGLLLYAFLRLRGHAAPTGKQWGGATIIGVLMLVCSNGMVSFAEQWVATGIVAIALAAVPLYSALIFGLLGRWPSRFEWLGLGLGFVGVIMLNLEHGLWTNPQGALALLIAPFCWSLGSALSSRFPMASGLMASATQMLGGGVALLLLGVGLGEHISGWPSTRSWLAMLYLVLIGSLVGYTAYGYLLRRVRPALATSYAYVNPIVAVGLGALMAGEQIAPVGIIAMLIILTGVALVSLRKRR
;
A
#
# COMPACT_ATOMS: atom_id res chain seq x y z
N MET A 1 -42.98 60.89 26.20
CA MET A 1 -41.79 60.05 25.97
C MET A 1 -41.93 58.76 26.77
N SER A 2 -42.30 57.65 26.15
CA SER A 2 -42.31 56.32 26.78
C SER A 2 -41.63 55.34 25.84
N LYS A 3 -40.52 54.74 26.28
CA LYS A 3 -39.70 53.79 25.50
C LYS A 3 -40.32 52.40 25.60
N VAL A 4 -40.69 51.83 24.45
CA VAL A 4 -41.06 50.42 24.31
C VAL A 4 -39.79 49.57 24.30
N GLN A 5 -39.64 48.69 25.29
CA GLN A 5 -38.62 47.62 25.31
C GLN A 5 -39.13 46.43 24.49
N LEU A 6 -38.48 46.14 23.37
CA LEU A 6 -38.67 44.91 22.60
C LEU A 6 -37.60 43.90 23.03
N THR A 7 -37.98 42.93 23.85
CA THR A 7 -37.18 41.72 24.15
C THR A 7 -37.09 40.85 22.89
N ARG A 8 -35.90 40.76 22.30
CA ARG A 8 -35.56 39.74 21.27
C ARG A 8 -35.34 38.40 21.96
N SER A 9 -36.19 37.41 21.66
CA SER A 9 -35.93 36.00 21.95
C SER A 9 -34.96 35.43 20.90
N GLU A 10 -33.73 35.08 21.31
CA GLU A 10 -32.80 34.35 20.45
C GLU A 10 -33.27 32.89 20.26
N PRO A 11 -33.17 32.32 19.04
CA PRO A 11 -33.48 30.91 18.83
C PRO A 11 -32.39 30.03 19.44
N VAL A 12 -32.77 29.16 20.36
CA VAL A 12 -31.92 28.10 20.91
C VAL A 12 -31.56 27.14 19.78
N ILE A 13 -30.33 27.19 19.28
CA ILE A 13 -29.79 26.22 18.33
C ILE A 13 -29.59 24.90 19.08
N ALA A 14 -30.49 23.94 18.85
CA ALA A 14 -30.31 22.58 19.36
C ALA A 14 -28.99 21.98 18.81
N PRO A 15 -28.15 21.34 19.65
CA PRO A 15 -26.92 20.74 19.18
C PRO A 15 -27.23 19.64 18.16
N ALA A 16 -26.60 19.73 16.98
CA ALA A 16 -26.74 18.76 15.92
C ALA A 16 -26.45 17.35 16.44
N ALA A 17 -27.43 16.45 16.31
CA ALA A 17 -27.30 15.05 16.66
C ALA A 17 -26.08 14.46 15.92
N GLN A 18 -25.04 14.14 16.69
CA GLN A 18 -23.86 13.44 16.18
C GLN A 18 -24.32 12.07 15.67
N SER A 19 -24.33 11.89 14.36
CA SER A 19 -24.57 10.61 13.72
C SER A 19 -23.42 9.66 14.10
N THR A 20 -23.63 8.88 15.17
CA THR A 20 -22.72 7.81 15.56
C THR A 20 -22.84 6.70 14.52
N ALA A 21 -21.88 6.62 13.60
CA ALA A 21 -21.79 5.49 12.68
C ALA A 21 -21.79 4.17 13.48
N PRO A 22 -22.58 3.16 13.09
CA PRO A 22 -22.72 1.93 13.88
C PRO A 22 -21.37 1.24 14.05
N ALA A 23 -21.14 0.71 15.26
CA ALA A 23 -19.95 -0.09 15.55
C ALA A 23 -19.93 -1.35 14.68
N LEU A 24 -18.76 -1.69 14.11
CA LEU A 24 -18.59 -2.88 13.26
C LEU A 24 -19.04 -4.15 14.00
N SER A 25 -19.76 -5.04 13.31
CA SER A 25 -20.14 -6.36 13.81
C SER A 25 -18.92 -7.24 14.09
N SER A 26 -19.07 -8.29 14.92
CA SER A 26 -17.97 -9.23 15.21
C SER A 26 -17.39 -9.87 13.94
N ARG A 27 -18.23 -10.18 12.95
CA ARG A 27 -17.82 -10.74 11.66
C ARG A 27 -17.01 -9.73 10.83
N GLU A 28 -17.40 -8.46 10.84
CA GLU A 28 -16.65 -7.40 10.16
C GLU A 28 -15.30 -7.12 10.82
N ARG A 29 -15.23 -7.17 12.16
CA ARG A 29 -13.95 -7.05 12.89
C ARG A 29 -13.00 -8.19 12.52
N LEU A 30 -13.51 -9.42 12.47
CA LEU A 30 -12.72 -10.58 12.02
C LEU A 30 -12.25 -10.42 10.57
N GLY A 31 -13.13 -9.97 9.67
CA GLY A 31 -12.78 -9.72 8.27
C GLY A 31 -11.68 -8.66 8.10
N VAL A 32 -11.74 -7.57 8.87
CA VAL A 32 -10.69 -6.54 8.90
C VAL A 32 -9.38 -7.12 9.43
N GLY A 33 -9.42 -7.88 10.54
CA GLY A 33 -8.23 -8.51 11.11
C GLY A 33 -7.55 -9.47 10.14
N LEU A 34 -8.32 -10.34 9.49
CA LEU A 34 -7.80 -11.27 8.48
C LEU A 34 -7.23 -10.54 7.27
N ALA A 35 -7.89 -9.49 6.80
CA ALA A 35 -7.39 -8.69 5.68
C ALA A 35 -6.08 -7.96 6.04
N LEU A 36 -5.94 -7.46 7.27
CA LEU A 36 -4.69 -6.85 7.76
C LEU A 36 -3.57 -7.89 7.81
N VAL A 37 -3.79 -9.04 8.47
CA VAL A 37 -2.78 -10.10 8.58
C VAL A 37 -2.35 -10.59 7.21
N ALA A 38 -3.30 -10.85 6.31
CA ALA A 38 -3.01 -11.24 4.93
C ALA A 38 -2.16 -10.17 4.24
N LEU A 39 -2.55 -8.90 4.33
CA LEU A 39 -1.80 -7.83 3.69
C LEU A 39 -0.38 -7.68 4.24
N TYR A 40 -0.20 -7.80 5.56
CA TYR A 40 1.08 -7.63 6.24
C TYR A 40 2.08 -8.71 5.78
N ILE A 41 1.64 -9.98 5.80
CA ILE A 41 2.49 -11.11 5.42
C ILE A 41 2.73 -11.12 3.91
N ILE A 42 1.67 -10.99 3.12
CA ILE A 42 1.76 -11.07 1.67
C ILE A 42 2.64 -9.93 1.15
N TRP A 43 2.35 -8.67 1.45
CA TRP A 43 3.14 -7.56 0.90
C TRP A 43 4.54 -7.47 1.50
N GLY A 44 4.73 -7.84 2.77
CA GLY A 44 6.07 -7.99 3.34
C GLY A 44 6.92 -9.03 2.60
N SER A 45 6.32 -10.14 2.17
CA SER A 45 7.02 -11.17 1.38
C SER A 45 7.19 -10.83 -0.10
N THR A 46 6.44 -9.85 -0.64
CA THR A 46 6.53 -9.52 -2.06
C THR A 46 7.87 -8.95 -2.46
N TYR A 47 8.60 -8.27 -1.56
CA TYR A 47 9.95 -7.79 -1.85
C TYR A 47 10.90 -8.94 -2.21
N LEU A 48 10.86 -10.03 -1.42
CA LEU A 48 11.62 -11.22 -1.74
C LEU A 48 11.18 -11.85 -3.07
N GLY A 49 9.87 -11.94 -3.31
CA GLY A 49 9.35 -12.44 -4.59
C GLY A 49 9.79 -11.60 -5.79
N MET A 50 9.80 -10.27 -5.66
CA MET A 50 10.24 -9.35 -6.71
C MET A 50 11.74 -9.49 -6.94
N ARG A 51 12.57 -9.51 -5.89
CA ARG A 51 14.02 -9.77 -5.99
C ARG A 51 14.35 -11.07 -6.71
N ILE A 52 13.62 -12.16 -6.43
CA ILE A 52 13.82 -13.45 -7.12
C ILE A 52 13.34 -13.36 -8.58
N ALA A 53 12.20 -12.72 -8.86
CA ALA A 53 11.70 -12.59 -10.22
C ALA A 53 12.67 -11.79 -11.11
N ILE A 54 13.26 -10.71 -10.59
CA ILE A 54 14.20 -9.87 -11.35
C ILE A 54 15.58 -10.51 -11.55
N GLU A 55 15.84 -11.70 -10.99
CA GLU A 55 17.02 -12.50 -11.34
C GLU A 55 17.02 -12.89 -12.83
N SER A 56 15.85 -12.95 -13.48
CA SER A 56 15.73 -13.31 -14.90
C SER A 56 14.77 -12.47 -15.72
N PHE A 57 13.92 -11.66 -15.08
CA PHE A 57 13.06 -10.71 -15.77
C PHE A 57 13.57 -9.27 -15.56
N PRO A 58 13.60 -8.43 -16.60
CA PRO A 58 13.80 -6.99 -16.40
C PRO A 58 12.72 -6.40 -15.49
N PRO A 59 13.03 -5.44 -14.61
CA PRO A 59 12.14 -5.04 -13.52
C PRO A 59 10.81 -4.44 -13.98
N PHE A 60 10.78 -3.58 -15.02
CA PHE A 60 9.53 -2.98 -15.48
C PHE A 60 8.67 -3.96 -16.27
N LEU A 61 9.28 -4.80 -17.12
CA LEU A 61 8.60 -5.89 -17.82
C LEU A 61 8.04 -6.90 -16.83
N MET A 62 8.80 -7.28 -15.80
CA MET A 62 8.37 -8.17 -14.72
C MET A 62 7.09 -7.64 -14.08
N ALA A 63 7.12 -6.38 -13.61
CA ALA A 63 5.98 -5.75 -12.97
C ALA A 63 4.79 -5.59 -13.94
N GLY A 64 5.05 -5.23 -15.20
CA GLY A 64 4.01 -5.08 -16.23
C GLY A 64 3.30 -6.40 -16.54
N ILE A 65 4.05 -7.48 -16.79
CA ILE A 65 3.52 -8.83 -17.00
C ILE A 65 2.70 -9.25 -15.78
N ARG A 66 3.26 -9.11 -14.58
CA ARG A 66 2.60 -9.44 -13.31
C ARG A 66 1.23 -8.78 -13.19
N PHE A 67 1.16 -7.46 -13.36
CA PHE A 67 -0.09 -6.71 -13.17
C PHE A 67 -1.07 -6.89 -14.31
N ILE A 68 -0.62 -7.09 -15.55
CA ILE A 68 -1.52 -7.45 -16.65
C ILE A 68 -2.13 -8.81 -16.41
N CYS A 69 -1.34 -9.83 -16.04
CA CYS A 69 -1.87 -11.16 -15.75
C CYS A 69 -2.88 -11.12 -14.59
N ALA A 70 -2.53 -10.51 -13.45
CA ALA A 70 -3.45 -10.38 -12.31
C ALA A 70 -4.70 -9.56 -12.67
N GLY A 71 -4.51 -8.45 -13.39
CA GLY A 71 -5.59 -7.59 -13.87
C GLY A 71 -6.56 -8.32 -14.79
N LEU A 72 -6.05 -9.08 -15.77
CA LEU A 72 -6.84 -9.85 -16.72
C LEU A 72 -7.61 -10.96 -16.01
N LEU A 73 -6.96 -11.72 -15.12
CA LEU A 73 -7.60 -12.78 -14.35
C LEU A 73 -8.76 -12.23 -13.52
N LEU A 74 -8.53 -11.14 -12.78
CA LEU A 74 -9.57 -10.53 -11.95
C LEU A 74 -10.69 -9.89 -12.80
N TYR A 75 -10.33 -9.19 -13.87
CA TYR A 75 -11.28 -8.57 -14.78
C TYR A 75 -12.18 -9.62 -15.44
N ALA A 76 -11.59 -10.66 -16.02
CA ALA A 76 -12.32 -11.75 -16.66
C ALA A 76 -13.24 -12.45 -15.66
N PHE A 77 -12.74 -12.80 -14.47
CA PHE A 77 -13.55 -13.39 -13.41
C PHE A 77 -14.77 -12.54 -13.06
N LEU A 78 -14.61 -11.22 -12.89
CA LEU A 78 -15.71 -10.32 -12.56
C LEU A 78 -16.70 -10.17 -13.72
N ARG A 79 -16.22 -10.10 -14.96
CA ARG A 79 -17.09 -10.05 -16.15
C ARG A 79 -17.90 -11.33 -16.31
N LEU A 80 -17.31 -12.49 -16.08
CA LEU A 80 -17.99 -13.79 -16.08
C LEU A 80 -19.03 -13.90 -14.95
N ARG A 81 -18.84 -13.19 -13.84
CA ARG A 81 -19.81 -13.07 -12.74
C ARG A 81 -20.90 -12.02 -12.97
N GLY A 82 -20.94 -11.39 -14.15
CA GLY A 82 -21.97 -10.41 -14.51
C GLY A 82 -21.74 -9.00 -13.96
N HIS A 83 -20.55 -8.68 -13.43
CA HIS A 83 -20.24 -7.30 -13.06
C HIS A 83 -20.16 -6.40 -14.30
N ALA A 84 -20.70 -5.18 -14.17
CA ALA A 84 -20.69 -4.19 -15.24
C ALA A 84 -19.27 -3.85 -15.70
N ALA A 85 -19.11 -3.66 -17.01
CA ALA A 85 -17.86 -3.17 -17.57
C ALA A 85 -17.59 -1.72 -17.11
N PRO A 86 -16.32 -1.34 -16.87
CA PRO A 86 -15.97 0.04 -16.57
C PRO A 86 -16.27 0.96 -17.75
N THR A 87 -16.76 2.16 -17.45
CA THR A 87 -16.90 3.26 -18.41
C THR A 87 -15.53 3.79 -18.86
N GLY A 88 -15.49 4.51 -19.99
CA GLY A 88 -14.24 5.15 -20.47
C GLY A 88 -13.60 6.10 -19.44
N LYS A 89 -14.42 6.86 -18.70
CA LYS A 89 -13.93 7.71 -17.59
C LYS A 89 -13.31 6.89 -16.46
N GLN A 90 -13.88 5.73 -16.15
CA GLN A 90 -13.35 4.83 -15.12
C GLN A 90 -12.04 4.17 -15.55
N TRP A 91 -11.90 3.84 -16.84
CA TRP A 91 -10.61 3.40 -17.39
C TRP A 91 -9.55 4.50 -17.29
N GLY A 92 -9.87 5.73 -17.69
CA GLY A 92 -8.95 6.86 -17.56
C GLY A 92 -8.51 7.10 -16.12
N GLY A 93 -9.46 7.12 -15.17
CA GLY A 93 -9.16 7.23 -13.75
C GLY A 93 -8.30 6.07 -13.24
N ALA A 94 -8.68 4.83 -13.54
CA ALA A 94 -7.94 3.64 -13.12
C ALA A 94 -6.52 3.59 -13.68
N THR A 95 -6.30 4.03 -14.92
CA THR A 95 -4.96 4.12 -15.51
C THR A 95 -4.11 5.16 -14.80
N ILE A 96 -4.65 6.35 -14.49
CA ILE A 96 -3.90 7.39 -13.74
C ILE A 96 -3.48 6.88 -12.37
N ILE A 97 -4.42 6.27 -11.62
CA ILE A 97 -4.12 5.69 -10.30
C ILE A 97 -3.15 4.48 -10.45
N GLY A 98 -3.28 3.70 -11.52
CA GLY A 98 -2.38 2.61 -11.86
C GLY A 98 -0.96 3.08 -12.14
N VAL A 99 -0.78 4.19 -12.84
CA VAL A 99 0.54 4.80 -13.07
C VAL A 99 1.16 5.24 -11.74
N LEU A 100 0.42 5.99 -10.91
CA LEU A 100 0.95 6.46 -9.62
C LEU A 100 1.35 5.31 -8.69
N MET A 101 0.52 4.27 -8.57
CA MET A 101 0.73 3.20 -7.60
C MET A 101 1.56 2.03 -8.14
N LEU A 102 1.47 1.72 -9.43
CA LEU A 102 2.13 0.54 -10.00
C LEU A 102 3.39 0.93 -10.75
N VAL A 103 3.40 2.02 -11.53
CA VAL A 103 4.61 2.48 -12.23
C VAL A 103 5.53 3.22 -11.27
N CYS A 104 5.04 4.34 -10.70
CA CYS A 104 5.84 5.25 -9.87
C CYS A 104 6.10 4.73 -8.46
N SER A 105 5.53 3.58 -8.08
CA SER A 105 5.83 2.93 -6.81
C SER A 105 6.28 1.48 -6.99
N ASN A 106 5.42 0.54 -7.37
CA ASN A 106 5.86 -0.87 -7.46
C ASN A 106 6.94 -1.13 -8.52
N GLY A 107 6.89 -0.44 -9.66
CA GLY A 107 7.93 -0.47 -10.69
C GLY A 107 9.24 0.15 -10.20
N MET A 108 9.18 1.31 -9.55
CA MET A 108 10.34 1.94 -8.91
C MET A 108 10.97 1.06 -7.82
N VAL A 109 10.16 0.33 -7.06
CA VAL A 109 10.63 -0.67 -6.09
C VAL A 109 11.36 -1.81 -6.79
N SER A 110 10.77 -2.38 -7.84
CA SER A 110 11.39 -3.47 -8.62
C SER A 110 12.71 -3.01 -9.26
N PHE A 111 12.75 -1.76 -9.74
CA PHE A 111 13.95 -1.13 -10.28
C PHE A 111 15.04 -0.95 -9.21
N ALA A 112 14.68 -0.43 -8.03
CA ALA A 112 15.62 -0.25 -6.92
C ALA A 112 16.16 -1.59 -6.40
N GLU A 113 15.32 -2.63 -6.39
CA GLU A 113 15.68 -3.98 -5.95
C GLU A 113 16.78 -4.62 -6.80
N GLN A 114 17.20 -4.06 -7.93
CA GLN A 114 18.40 -4.51 -8.64
C GLN A 114 19.66 -4.33 -7.79
N TRP A 115 19.71 -3.25 -7.01
CA TRP A 115 20.90 -2.86 -6.23
C TRP A 115 20.67 -2.84 -4.73
N VAL A 116 19.41 -2.69 -4.31
CA VAL A 116 19.05 -2.52 -2.89
C VAL A 116 18.45 -3.81 -2.34
N ALA A 117 18.94 -4.24 -1.19
CA ALA A 117 18.43 -5.43 -0.51
C ALA A 117 16.96 -5.24 -0.10
N THR A 118 16.18 -6.33 -0.13
CA THR A 118 14.73 -6.32 0.12
C THR A 118 14.34 -5.79 1.51
N GLY A 119 15.17 -6.05 2.52
CA GLY A 119 15.01 -5.47 3.86
C GLY A 119 15.12 -3.94 3.87
N ILE A 120 16.10 -3.38 3.16
CA ILE A 120 16.30 -1.93 3.03
C ILE A 120 15.15 -1.29 2.24
N VAL A 121 14.70 -1.95 1.17
CA VAL A 121 13.51 -1.54 0.40
C VAL A 121 12.28 -1.47 1.29
N ALA A 122 12.02 -2.51 2.10
CA ALA A 122 10.88 -2.54 3.02
C ALA A 122 10.95 -1.39 4.04
N ILE A 123 12.14 -1.08 4.56
CA ILE A 123 12.40 0.02 5.49
C ILE A 123 12.09 1.37 4.83
N ALA A 124 12.54 1.61 3.61
CA ALA A 124 12.23 2.85 2.89
C ALA A 124 10.71 3.00 2.64
N LEU A 125 10.04 1.88 2.34
CA LEU A 125 8.59 1.86 2.10
C LEU A 125 7.77 2.05 3.38
N ALA A 126 8.38 1.91 4.55
CA ALA A 126 7.75 2.23 5.82
C ALA A 126 7.47 3.74 6.01
N ALA A 127 7.91 4.60 5.09
CA ALA A 127 7.47 5.99 5.01
C ALA A 127 6.03 6.17 4.46
N VAL A 128 5.43 5.13 3.83
CA VAL A 128 4.07 5.17 3.28
C VAL A 128 3.03 5.70 4.28
N PRO A 129 2.97 5.24 5.55
CA PRO A 129 1.98 5.71 6.51
C PRO A 129 2.13 7.21 6.84
N LEU A 130 3.37 7.73 6.87
CA LEU A 130 3.66 9.15 7.10
C LEU A 130 3.23 10.02 5.92
N TYR A 131 3.58 9.62 4.70
CA TYR A 131 3.10 10.32 3.49
C TYR A 131 1.59 10.24 3.37
N SER A 132 0.99 9.09 3.66
CA SER A 132 -0.46 8.93 3.66
C SER A 132 -1.12 9.83 4.70
N ALA A 133 -0.60 9.88 5.93
CA ALA A 133 -1.07 10.77 6.98
C ALA A 133 -1.05 12.25 6.54
N LEU A 134 0.05 12.69 5.92
CA LEU A 134 0.19 14.04 5.39
C LEU A 134 -0.80 14.31 4.25
N ILE A 135 -0.82 13.47 3.21
CA ILE A 135 -1.64 13.68 2.01
C ILE A 135 -3.13 13.63 2.37
N PHE A 136 -3.58 12.62 3.11
CA PHE A 136 -4.97 12.56 3.56
C PHE A 136 -5.30 13.71 4.53
N GLY A 137 -4.33 14.17 5.34
CA GLY A 137 -4.45 15.35 6.18
C GLY A 137 -4.72 16.63 5.39
N LEU A 138 -3.92 16.89 4.36
CA LEU A 138 -4.11 18.01 3.42
C LEU A 138 -5.47 17.95 2.69
N LEU A 139 -6.04 16.76 2.54
CA LEU A 139 -7.40 16.55 2.01
C LEU A 139 -8.51 16.65 3.08
N GLY A 140 -8.18 17.08 4.30
CA GLY A 140 -9.13 17.33 5.40
C GLY A 140 -9.31 16.15 6.38
N ARG A 141 -8.51 15.08 6.27
CA ARG A 141 -8.63 13.85 7.08
C ARG A 141 -7.41 13.63 7.97
N TRP A 142 -7.03 14.64 8.75
CA TRP A 142 -5.85 14.59 9.62
C TRP A 142 -5.88 13.41 10.59
N PRO A 143 -4.74 12.72 10.81
CA PRO A 143 -4.62 11.75 11.88
C PRO A 143 -4.79 12.42 13.24
N SER A 144 -5.29 11.64 14.18
CA SER A 144 -5.33 12.05 15.58
C SER A 144 -3.96 12.05 16.24
N ARG A 145 -3.86 12.69 17.41
CA ARG A 145 -2.64 12.67 18.24
C ARG A 145 -2.11 11.27 18.53
N PHE A 146 -3.01 10.29 18.72
CA PHE A 146 -2.62 8.90 18.99
C PHE A 146 -2.17 8.16 17.73
N GLU A 147 -2.75 8.47 16.57
CA GLU A 147 -2.21 7.95 15.31
C GLU A 147 -0.84 8.55 15.03
N TRP A 148 -0.64 9.86 15.24
CA TRP A 148 0.68 10.45 15.12
C TRP A 148 1.70 9.81 16.05
N LEU A 149 1.33 9.51 17.30
CA LEU A 149 2.18 8.77 18.23
C LEU A 149 2.50 7.37 17.71
N GLY A 150 1.51 6.62 17.24
CA GLY A 150 1.71 5.27 16.70
C GLY A 150 2.55 5.25 15.43
N LEU A 151 2.34 6.22 14.53
CA LEU A 151 3.14 6.43 13.31
C LEU A 151 4.58 6.80 13.67
N GLY A 152 4.78 7.73 14.61
CA GLY A 152 6.10 8.12 15.09
C GLY A 152 6.85 6.95 15.73
N LEU A 153 6.18 6.18 16.59
CA LEU A 153 6.76 5.00 17.23
C LEU A 153 7.13 3.93 16.20
N GLY A 154 6.24 3.64 15.25
CA GLY A 154 6.51 2.71 14.16
C GLY A 154 7.72 3.14 13.32
N PHE A 155 7.82 4.43 12.99
CA PHE A 155 8.94 4.98 12.23
C PHE A 155 10.27 4.93 12.99
N VAL A 156 10.27 5.20 14.30
CA VAL A 156 11.47 5.01 15.15
C VAL A 156 11.92 3.56 15.14
N GLY A 157 10.99 2.61 15.30
CA GLY A 157 11.32 1.19 15.23
C GLY A 157 11.93 0.79 13.88
N VAL A 158 11.43 1.36 12.77
CA VAL A 158 12.01 1.14 11.44
C VAL A 158 13.45 1.69 11.33
N ILE A 159 13.71 2.90 11.83
CA ILE A 159 15.07 3.47 11.85
C ILE A 159 16.00 2.57 12.67
N MET A 160 15.56 2.11 13.84
CA MET A 160 16.34 1.22 14.71
C MET A 160 16.69 -0.11 14.03
N LEU A 161 15.76 -0.67 13.24
CA LEU A 161 15.98 -1.89 12.46
C LEU A 161 17.07 -1.71 11.38
N ASN A 162 17.39 -0.46 11.01
CA ASN A 162 18.29 -0.13 9.91
C ASN A 162 19.68 0.36 10.35
N LEU A 163 19.95 0.56 11.65
CA LEU A 163 21.18 1.22 12.14
C LEU A 163 22.50 0.58 11.67
N GLU A 164 22.46 -0.66 11.18
CA GLU A 164 23.62 -1.43 10.69
C GLU A 164 23.71 -1.52 9.15
N HIS A 165 22.69 -1.04 8.42
CA HIS A 165 22.56 -1.28 6.98
C HIS A 165 22.68 0.04 6.18
N GLY A 166 23.77 0.20 5.43
CA GLY A 166 24.01 1.38 4.61
C GLY A 166 22.98 1.55 3.48
N LEU A 167 22.15 2.58 3.58
CA LEU A 167 21.10 2.96 2.62
C LEU A 167 21.60 3.51 1.27
N TRP A 168 22.91 3.76 1.12
CA TRP A 168 23.40 4.78 0.17
C TRP A 168 24.44 4.31 -0.85
N THR A 169 24.46 3.02 -1.21
CA THR A 169 25.42 2.53 -2.21
C THR A 169 25.03 2.88 -3.65
N ASN A 170 23.75 3.13 -3.93
CA ASN A 170 23.25 3.50 -5.27
C ASN A 170 22.27 4.68 -5.23
N PRO A 171 22.63 5.87 -5.77
CA PRO A 171 21.76 7.06 -5.79
C PRO A 171 20.44 6.88 -6.54
N GLN A 172 20.41 6.07 -7.61
CA GLN A 172 19.21 5.85 -8.41
C GLN A 172 18.19 5.00 -7.64
N GLY A 173 18.66 3.94 -7.00
CA GLY A 173 17.83 3.12 -6.10
C GLY A 173 17.29 3.93 -4.92
N ALA A 174 18.13 4.76 -4.30
CA ALA A 174 17.70 5.64 -3.21
C ALA A 174 16.62 6.65 -3.64
N LEU A 175 16.79 7.28 -4.81
CA LEU A 175 15.80 8.21 -5.36
C LEU A 175 14.48 7.50 -5.68
N ALA A 176 14.54 6.32 -6.29
CA ALA A 176 13.37 5.49 -6.57
C ALA A 176 12.60 5.14 -5.28
N LEU A 177 13.31 4.77 -4.21
CA LEU A 177 12.73 4.43 -2.92
C LEU A 177 12.22 5.65 -2.12
N LEU A 178 12.69 6.86 -2.42
CA LEU A 178 12.13 8.10 -1.87
C LEU A 178 10.79 8.44 -2.54
N ILE A 179 10.72 8.28 -3.87
CA ILE A 179 9.54 8.62 -4.68
C ILE A 179 8.43 7.58 -4.51
N ALA A 180 8.78 6.30 -4.46
CA ALA A 180 7.82 5.20 -4.41
C ALA A 180 6.77 5.29 -3.29
N PRO A 181 7.12 5.50 -2.00
CA PRO A 181 6.13 5.58 -0.92
C PRO A 181 5.23 6.82 -1.03
N PHE A 182 5.76 7.93 -1.57
CA PHE A 182 4.98 9.13 -1.85
C PHE A 182 3.95 8.89 -2.94
N CYS A 183 4.37 8.36 -4.10
CA CYS A 183 3.47 8.06 -5.23
C CYS A 183 2.39 7.03 -4.86
N TRP A 184 2.75 6.03 -4.05
CA TRP A 184 1.77 5.08 -3.50
C TRP A 184 0.69 5.77 -2.66
N SER A 185 1.12 6.64 -1.74
CA SER A 185 0.25 7.37 -0.83
C SER A 185 -0.64 8.36 -1.59
N LEU A 186 -0.07 9.07 -2.57
CA LEU A 186 -0.78 9.99 -3.43
C LEU A 186 -1.82 9.28 -4.29
N GLY A 187 -1.45 8.20 -4.97
CA GLY A 187 -2.37 7.39 -5.77
C GLY A 187 -3.50 6.81 -4.92
N SER A 188 -3.19 6.31 -3.73
CA SER A 188 -4.19 5.82 -2.77
C SER A 188 -5.19 6.91 -2.37
N ALA A 189 -4.71 8.13 -2.10
CA ALA A 189 -5.59 9.26 -1.76
C ALA A 189 -6.45 9.73 -2.95
N LEU A 190 -5.84 9.83 -4.13
CA LEU A 190 -6.52 10.25 -5.36
C LEU A 190 -7.52 9.20 -5.88
N SER A 191 -7.37 7.92 -5.54
CA SER A 191 -8.31 6.87 -5.93
C SER A 191 -9.76 7.15 -5.49
N SER A 192 -9.94 7.93 -4.42
CA SER A 192 -11.26 8.36 -3.94
C SER A 192 -11.85 9.57 -4.68
N ARG A 193 -11.06 10.25 -5.52
CA ARG A 193 -11.43 11.48 -6.23
C ARG A 193 -11.53 11.32 -7.74
N PHE A 194 -10.90 10.29 -8.30
CA PHE A 194 -11.05 9.95 -9.71
C PHE A 194 -12.27 9.05 -9.94
N PRO A 195 -12.89 9.10 -11.14
CA PRO A 195 -13.88 8.10 -11.51
C PRO A 195 -13.24 6.72 -11.51
N MET A 196 -13.69 5.85 -10.60
CA MET A 196 -13.21 4.48 -10.47
C MET A 196 -14.39 3.52 -10.59
N ALA A 197 -14.14 2.30 -11.08
CA ALA A 197 -15.13 1.24 -11.00
C ALA A 197 -15.42 0.87 -9.54
N SER A 198 -16.60 0.32 -9.28
CA SER A 198 -16.94 -0.14 -7.93
C SER A 198 -16.27 -1.49 -7.63
N GLY A 199 -16.23 -1.87 -6.36
CA GLY A 199 -15.76 -3.23 -6.02
C GLY A 199 -14.29 -3.49 -6.38
N LEU A 200 -14.00 -4.76 -6.64
CA LEU A 200 -12.70 -5.25 -7.10
C LEU A 200 -12.43 -4.89 -8.57
N MET A 201 -13.44 -4.42 -9.30
CA MET A 201 -13.26 -3.98 -10.69
C MET A 201 -12.31 -2.78 -10.77
N ALA A 202 -12.33 -1.87 -9.77
CA ALA A 202 -11.33 -0.80 -9.67
C ALA A 202 -9.89 -1.34 -9.67
N SER A 203 -9.62 -2.33 -8.81
CA SER A 203 -8.30 -2.96 -8.71
C SER A 203 -7.93 -3.67 -10.02
N ALA A 204 -8.87 -4.37 -10.65
CA ALA A 204 -8.64 -5.03 -11.93
C ALA A 204 -8.23 -4.03 -13.02
N THR A 205 -8.99 -2.95 -13.20
CA THR A 205 -8.69 -1.91 -14.20
C THR A 205 -7.43 -1.13 -13.88
N GLN A 206 -7.13 -0.93 -12.59
CA GLN A 206 -5.92 -0.26 -12.14
C GLN A 206 -4.67 -1.10 -12.47
N MET A 207 -4.73 -2.40 -12.20
CA MET A 207 -3.68 -3.36 -12.56
C MET A 207 -3.47 -3.45 -14.07
N LEU A 208 -4.56 -3.45 -14.85
CA LEU A 208 -4.46 -3.44 -16.31
C LEU A 208 -3.85 -2.14 -16.85
N GLY A 209 -4.38 -0.98 -16.46
CA GLY A 209 -3.89 0.31 -16.93
C GLY A 209 -2.44 0.58 -16.51
N GLY A 210 -2.12 0.34 -15.23
CA GLY A 210 -0.75 0.49 -14.72
C GLY A 210 0.20 -0.57 -15.26
N GLY A 211 -0.25 -1.81 -15.46
CA GLY A 211 0.54 -2.89 -16.04
C GLY A 211 0.90 -2.64 -17.51
N VAL A 212 -0.03 -2.12 -18.31
CA VAL A 212 0.25 -1.68 -19.68
C VAL A 212 1.26 -0.52 -19.68
N ALA A 213 1.08 0.47 -18.80
CA ALA A 213 2.04 1.57 -18.68
C ALA A 213 3.45 1.08 -18.27
N LEU A 214 3.52 0.10 -17.37
CA LEU A 214 4.78 -0.55 -16.98
C LEU A 214 5.44 -1.29 -18.15
N LEU A 215 4.68 -2.06 -18.94
CA LEU A 215 5.21 -2.72 -20.12
C LEU A 215 5.74 -1.72 -21.15
N LEU A 216 4.96 -0.67 -21.45
CA LEU A 216 5.36 0.38 -22.39
C LEU A 216 6.61 1.11 -21.90
N LEU A 217 6.71 1.39 -20.60
CA LEU A 217 7.89 1.97 -20.00
C LEU A 217 9.10 1.04 -20.12
N GLY A 218 8.96 -0.24 -19.78
CA GLY A 218 10.05 -1.22 -19.87
C GLY A 218 10.57 -1.33 -21.30
N VAL A 219 9.69 -1.54 -22.28
CA VAL A 219 10.06 -1.58 -23.70
C VAL A 219 10.70 -0.25 -24.15
N GLY A 220 10.14 0.89 -23.73
CA GLY A 220 10.67 2.21 -24.06
C GLY A 220 12.06 2.49 -23.47
N LEU A 221 12.39 1.87 -22.33
CA LEU A 221 13.72 1.90 -21.72
C LEU A 221 14.68 0.84 -22.30
N GLY A 222 14.22 0.05 -23.27
CA GLY A 222 15.03 -0.99 -23.92
C GLY A 222 15.10 -2.31 -23.13
N GLU A 223 14.24 -2.50 -22.13
CA GLU A 223 14.16 -3.79 -21.44
C GLU A 223 13.70 -4.87 -22.42
N HIS A 224 14.42 -5.98 -22.39
CA HIS A 224 14.10 -7.19 -23.13
C HIS A 224 14.50 -8.38 -22.30
N ILE A 225 13.74 -9.47 -22.40
CA ILE A 225 14.04 -10.70 -21.66
C ILE A 225 15.22 -11.38 -22.38
N SER A 226 16.39 -11.36 -21.75
CA SER A 226 17.60 -11.99 -22.28
C SER A 226 17.62 -13.49 -21.92
N GLY A 227 17.17 -14.33 -22.85
CA GLY A 227 17.12 -15.79 -22.66
C GLY A 227 15.86 -16.27 -21.93
N TRP A 228 15.76 -17.57 -21.68
CA TRP A 228 14.60 -18.14 -21.00
C TRP A 228 14.69 -17.91 -19.49
N PRO A 229 13.68 -17.30 -18.84
CA PRO A 229 13.70 -17.09 -17.39
C PRO A 229 13.78 -18.40 -16.61
N SER A 230 14.52 -18.37 -15.50
CA SER A 230 14.67 -19.56 -14.66
C SER A 230 13.32 -20.04 -14.09
N THR A 231 13.21 -21.34 -13.78
CA THR A 231 12.03 -21.89 -13.09
C THR A 231 11.76 -21.16 -11.77
N ARG A 232 12.81 -20.75 -11.06
CA ARG A 232 12.71 -20.00 -9.80
C ARG A 232 12.04 -18.64 -10.02
N SER A 233 12.45 -17.90 -11.05
CA SER A 233 11.87 -16.60 -11.40
C SER A 233 10.42 -16.72 -11.88
N TRP A 234 10.08 -17.80 -12.59
CA TRP A 234 8.70 -18.11 -12.97
C TRP A 234 7.80 -18.45 -11.76
N LEU A 235 8.29 -19.24 -10.81
CA LEU A 235 7.57 -19.52 -9.57
C LEU A 235 7.36 -18.25 -8.74
N ALA A 236 8.37 -17.38 -8.67
CA ALA A 236 8.24 -16.07 -8.05
C ALA A 236 7.21 -15.20 -8.78
N MET A 237 7.23 -15.17 -10.12
CA MET A 237 6.22 -14.47 -10.93
C MET A 237 4.80 -14.99 -10.64
N LEU A 238 4.60 -16.31 -10.60
CA LEU A 238 3.32 -16.92 -10.30
C LEU A 238 2.83 -16.54 -8.89
N TYR A 239 3.72 -16.59 -7.90
CA TYR A 239 3.45 -16.12 -6.54
C TYR A 239 3.04 -14.65 -6.51
N LEU A 240 3.78 -13.79 -7.21
CA LEU A 240 3.50 -12.36 -7.28
C LEU A 240 2.17 -12.05 -7.98
N VAL A 241 1.79 -12.80 -9.01
CA VAL A 241 0.50 -12.67 -9.71
C VAL A 241 -0.65 -13.12 -8.80
N LEU A 242 -0.59 -14.33 -8.24
CA LEU A 242 -1.71 -14.92 -7.51
C LEU A 242 -1.82 -14.37 -6.09
N ILE A 243 -0.73 -14.38 -5.34
CA ILE A 243 -0.73 -14.04 -3.91
C ILE A 243 -0.48 -12.54 -3.75
N GLY A 244 0.63 -12.04 -4.31
CA GLY A 244 1.02 -10.64 -4.18
C GLY A 244 0.01 -9.65 -4.75
N SER A 245 -0.52 -9.95 -5.94
CA SER A 245 -1.44 -9.06 -6.66
C SER A 245 -2.91 -9.39 -6.37
N LEU A 246 -3.42 -10.58 -6.71
CA LEU A 246 -4.87 -10.85 -6.56
C LEU A 246 -5.31 -10.80 -5.10
N VAL A 247 -4.69 -11.57 -4.21
CA VAL A 247 -5.08 -11.60 -2.79
C VAL A 247 -4.73 -10.28 -2.11
N GLY A 248 -3.51 -9.77 -2.31
CA GLY A 248 -3.04 -8.52 -1.71
C GLY A 248 -3.90 -7.30 -2.06
N TYR A 249 -4.16 -7.04 -3.36
CA TYR A 249 -4.97 -5.87 -3.76
C TYR A 249 -6.44 -6.03 -3.39
N THR A 250 -6.96 -7.26 -3.34
CA THR A 250 -8.31 -7.52 -2.84
C THR A 250 -8.44 -7.15 -1.36
N ALA A 251 -7.48 -7.58 -0.53
CA ALA A 251 -7.43 -7.23 0.89
C ALA A 251 -7.26 -5.72 1.09
N TYR A 252 -6.36 -5.08 0.34
CA TYR A 252 -6.13 -3.64 0.43
C TYR A 252 -7.37 -2.83 0.02
N GLY A 253 -8.01 -3.19 -1.11
CA GLY A 253 -9.24 -2.54 -1.56
C GLY A 253 -10.40 -2.71 -0.57
N TYR A 254 -10.48 -3.85 0.11
CA TYR A 254 -11.42 -4.07 1.21
C TYR A 254 -11.13 -3.14 2.40
N LEU A 255 -9.86 -3.04 2.81
CA LEU A 255 -9.43 -2.20 3.93
C LEU A 255 -9.64 -0.71 3.66
N LEU A 256 -9.28 -0.20 2.49
CA LEU A 256 -9.44 1.21 2.13
C LEU A 256 -10.89 1.72 2.27
N ARG A 257 -11.88 0.83 2.13
CA ARG A 257 -13.30 1.15 2.26
C ARG A 257 -13.85 0.95 3.67
N ARG A 258 -13.16 0.19 4.51
CA ARG A 258 -13.65 -0.27 5.83
C ARG A 258 -12.87 0.27 7.00
N VAL A 259 -11.65 0.77 6.81
CA VAL A 259 -10.83 1.33 7.90
C VAL A 259 -10.31 2.72 7.56
N ARG A 260 -9.70 3.36 8.57
CA ARG A 260 -9.08 4.68 8.42
C ARG A 260 -7.78 4.55 7.60
N PRO A 261 -7.37 5.57 6.83
CA PRO A 261 -6.18 5.47 5.99
C PRO A 261 -4.93 5.04 6.77
N ALA A 262 -4.70 5.58 7.97
CA ALA A 262 -3.57 5.21 8.82
C ALA A 262 -3.52 3.71 9.15
N LEU A 263 -4.67 3.08 9.42
CA LEU A 263 -4.74 1.64 9.66
C LEU A 263 -4.57 0.85 8.36
N ALA A 264 -5.21 1.28 7.26
CA ALA A 264 -5.09 0.62 5.96
C ALA A 264 -3.64 0.60 5.43
N THR A 265 -2.80 1.58 5.80
CA THR A 265 -1.41 1.67 5.36
C THR A 265 -0.39 1.17 6.39
N SER A 266 -0.83 0.85 7.60
CA SER A 266 0.07 0.38 8.68
C SER A 266 0.81 -0.93 8.37
N TYR A 267 0.38 -1.69 7.36
CA TYR A 267 1.12 -2.84 6.83
C TYR A 267 2.57 -2.48 6.49
N ALA A 268 2.82 -1.25 6.02
CA ALA A 268 4.13 -0.81 5.59
C ALA A 268 5.14 -0.79 6.74
N TYR A 269 4.69 -0.65 8.00
CA TYR A 269 5.56 -0.81 9.16
C TYR A 269 5.86 -2.26 9.50
N VAL A 270 4.94 -3.19 9.23
CA VAL A 270 5.13 -4.62 9.50
C VAL A 270 5.96 -5.30 8.40
N ASN A 271 5.90 -4.77 7.18
CA ASN A 271 6.64 -5.28 6.03
C ASN A 271 8.15 -5.51 6.31
N PRO A 272 8.91 -4.58 6.92
CA PRO A 272 10.30 -4.81 7.32
C PRO A 272 10.50 -6.04 8.20
N ILE A 273 9.60 -6.29 9.16
CA ILE A 273 9.65 -7.46 10.05
C ILE A 273 9.56 -8.75 9.24
N VAL A 274 8.62 -8.80 8.29
CA VAL A 274 8.40 -9.96 7.42
C VAL A 274 9.59 -10.14 6.48
N ALA A 275 10.10 -9.06 5.89
CA ALA A 275 11.26 -9.10 4.99
C ALA A 275 12.52 -9.62 5.71
N VAL A 276 12.83 -9.09 6.88
CA VAL A 276 13.95 -9.55 7.72
C VAL A 276 13.73 -11.00 8.17
N GLY A 277 12.53 -11.37 8.60
CA GLY A 277 12.22 -12.74 9.01
C GLY A 277 12.41 -13.74 7.87
N LEU A 278 11.98 -13.40 6.65
CA LEU A 278 12.20 -14.25 5.47
C LEU A 278 13.67 -14.29 5.06
N GLY A 279 14.40 -13.18 5.16
CA GLY A 279 15.85 -13.13 4.96
C GLY A 279 16.59 -14.06 5.93
N ALA A 280 16.27 -13.98 7.22
CA ALA A 280 16.85 -14.87 8.24
C ALA A 280 16.55 -16.34 7.96
N LEU A 281 15.31 -16.69 7.60
CA LEU A 281 14.90 -18.07 7.35
C LEU A 281 15.47 -18.67 6.07
N MET A 282 15.57 -17.88 4.99
CA MET A 282 15.95 -18.38 3.66
C MET A 282 17.43 -18.15 3.31
N ALA A 283 18.04 -17.09 3.84
CA ALA A 283 19.43 -16.73 3.59
C ALA A 283 20.34 -16.95 4.81
N GLY A 284 19.79 -17.38 5.96
CA GLY A 284 20.57 -17.66 7.16
C GLY A 284 21.12 -16.41 7.86
N GLU A 285 20.53 -15.24 7.60
CA GLU A 285 20.94 -13.98 8.20
C GLU A 285 20.70 -13.97 9.72
N GLN A 286 21.70 -13.53 10.50
CA GLN A 286 21.55 -13.39 11.94
C GLN A 286 20.80 -12.09 12.28
N ILE A 287 19.75 -12.20 13.10
CA ILE A 287 19.01 -11.04 13.59
C ILE A 287 19.71 -10.51 14.84
N ALA A 288 20.25 -9.29 14.77
CA ALA A 288 20.82 -8.62 15.91
C ALA A 288 19.77 -8.39 17.03
N PRO A 289 20.16 -8.41 18.33
CA PRO A 289 19.23 -8.15 19.43
C PRO A 289 18.50 -6.79 19.32
N VAL A 290 19.16 -5.77 18.77
CA VAL A 290 18.57 -4.46 18.46
C VAL A 290 17.40 -4.60 17.49
N GLY A 291 17.49 -5.52 16.53
CA GLY A 291 16.42 -5.85 15.61
C GLY A 291 15.17 -6.40 16.31
N ILE A 292 15.33 -7.21 17.36
CA ILE A 292 14.18 -7.71 18.15
C ILE A 292 13.45 -6.57 18.85
N ILE A 293 14.19 -5.64 19.47
CA ILE A 293 13.62 -4.46 20.12
C ILE A 293 12.89 -3.57 19.09
N ALA A 294 13.51 -3.35 17.93
CA ALA A 294 12.92 -2.60 16.83
C ALA A 294 11.58 -3.21 16.35
N MET A 295 11.52 -4.54 16.20
CA MET A 295 10.30 -5.26 15.84
C MET A 295 9.18 -5.06 16.89
N LEU A 296 9.49 -5.11 18.19
CA LEU A 296 8.52 -4.86 19.25
C LEU A 296 7.99 -3.42 19.25
N ILE A 297 8.87 -2.43 19.01
CA ILE A 297 8.50 -1.01 18.89
C ILE A 297 7.54 -0.81 17.71
N ILE A 298 7.85 -1.40 16.56
CA ILE A 298 6.99 -1.37 15.36
C ILE A 298 5.60 -1.92 15.67
N LEU A 299 5.52 -3.12 16.24
CA LEU A 299 4.25 -3.78 16.57
C LEU A 299 3.43 -2.95 17.56
N THR A 300 4.09 -2.31 18.53
CA THR A 300 3.44 -1.38 19.48
C THR A 300 2.88 -0.16 18.77
N GLY A 301 3.62 0.45 17.84
CA GLY A 301 3.15 1.57 17.03
C GLY A 301 1.91 1.21 16.19
N VAL A 302 1.94 0.05 15.53
CA VAL A 302 0.81 -0.48 14.75
C VAL A 302 -0.40 -0.78 15.65
N ALA A 303 -0.18 -1.34 16.84
CA ALA A 303 -1.23 -1.56 17.82
C ALA A 303 -1.88 -0.24 18.27
N LEU A 304 -1.10 0.81 18.53
CA LEU A 304 -1.62 2.14 18.88
C LEU A 304 -2.49 2.74 17.77
N VAL A 305 -2.09 2.58 16.50
CA VAL A 305 -2.91 2.99 15.34
C VAL A 305 -4.21 2.16 15.27
N SER A 306 -4.15 0.88 15.62
CA SER A 306 -5.27 -0.08 15.51
C SER A 306 -6.29 0.04 16.64
N LEU A 307 -5.86 0.30 17.87
CA LEU A 307 -6.69 0.27 19.09
C LEU A 307 -7.64 1.47 19.21
N ARG A 308 -7.48 2.50 18.38
CA ARG A 308 -8.32 3.69 18.44
C ARG A 308 -9.62 3.51 17.66
N LYS A 309 -10.71 3.25 18.42
CA LYS A 309 -12.09 3.22 17.92
C LYS A 309 -12.43 4.50 17.14
N ARG A 310 -13.19 4.35 16.07
CA ARG A 310 -13.94 5.44 15.41
C ARG A 310 -14.73 6.15 16.52
N ARG A 311 -14.30 7.35 16.90
CA ARG A 311 -15.15 8.29 17.63
C ARG A 311 -15.85 9.13 16.57
#